data_AF-A0A9D1Q8M2-F1
#
_entry.id   AF-A0A9D1Q8M2-F1
#
_cell.length_a   1.000
_cell.length_b   1.000
_cell.length_c   1.000
_cell.angle_alpha   90.00
_cell.angle_beta   90.00
_cell.angle_gamma   90.00
#
_symmetry.space_group_name_H-M   'P 1'
#
loop_
_entity.id
_entity.type
_entity.pdbx_description
1 polymer ?
#
loop_
_entity_poly.entity_id
_entity_poly.type
_entity_poly.pdbx_seq_one_letter_code
_entity_poly.pdbx_strand_id
1 'polypeptide(L)'
;MRKIYTSAEQLIGRTPLLELTHIEQKDKLEARVLAKIESVNPGGSVKDRVAKAMLDDAEARGLLKPGAVIIEPTSGNTGIGLASVGAARGYRVIIVMPETMSLERRLLMKAYGAELVLTEGSKGMSGAIARANELAAEIPGAFVPGQFDNPANPAAHEATTGPEIWEDTDGQVDIFVAGIGTGGTITGVGRYLKSKNPAVRVVGVEPATSAVLSGGAPGRHDLQGLGAGFVPKVLDTAVYDEILPVADEEAYAAGRRL
;
A
#
# COMPACT_ATOMS: atom_id res chain seq x y z
N MET A 1 29.34 -4.96 -9.65
CA MET A 1 28.85 -6.25 -9.09
C MET A 1 27.91 -6.89 -10.10
N ARG A 2 27.94 -8.22 -10.27
CA ARG A 2 26.96 -8.94 -11.12
C ARG A 2 25.55 -8.68 -10.56
N LYS A 3 24.67 -8.04 -11.35
CA LYS A 3 23.26 -7.79 -10.99
C LYS A 3 22.40 -9.02 -11.33
N ILE A 4 22.70 -10.16 -10.69
CA ILE A 4 21.86 -11.35 -10.81
C ILE A 4 21.12 -11.50 -9.47
N TYR A 5 19.80 -11.33 -9.51
CA TYR A 5 18.94 -11.46 -8.35
C TYR A 5 18.58 -12.94 -8.13
N THR A 6 18.44 -13.34 -6.86
CA THR A 6 18.18 -14.73 -6.45
C THR A 6 16.74 -14.95 -5.97
N SER A 7 15.95 -13.88 -5.86
CA SER A 7 14.54 -13.94 -5.45
C SER A 7 13.77 -12.76 -6.07
N ALA A 8 12.50 -12.98 -6.40
CA ALA A 8 11.61 -11.94 -6.93
C ALA A 8 11.47 -10.75 -5.99
N GLU A 9 11.52 -10.96 -4.67
CA GLU A 9 11.41 -9.87 -3.70
C GLU A 9 12.57 -8.86 -3.76
N GLN A 10 13.73 -9.26 -4.33
CA GLN A 10 14.88 -8.37 -4.51
C GLN A 10 14.66 -7.37 -5.66
N LEU A 11 13.62 -7.58 -6.46
CA LEU A 11 13.19 -6.68 -7.53
C LEU A 11 12.15 -5.66 -7.04
N ILE A 12 11.74 -5.71 -5.77
CA ILE A 12 10.79 -4.75 -5.19
C ILE A 12 11.47 -3.39 -5.03
N GLY A 13 10.75 -2.34 -5.44
CA GLY A 13 11.21 -0.97 -5.40
C GLY A 13 11.99 -0.53 -6.64
N ARG A 14 12.62 0.65 -6.58
CA ARG A 14 13.29 1.30 -7.72
C ARG A 14 12.39 1.38 -8.96
N THR A 15 11.12 1.72 -8.73
CA THR A 15 10.12 1.88 -9.78
C THR A 15 10.40 3.17 -10.56
N PRO A 16 10.04 3.27 -11.84
CA PRO A 16 10.37 4.45 -12.64
C PRO A 16 9.44 5.63 -12.33
N LEU A 17 9.91 6.85 -12.61
CA LEU A 17 9.07 8.01 -12.86
C LEU A 17 8.75 8.10 -14.35
N LEU A 18 7.48 8.37 -14.67
CA LEU A 18 6.99 8.60 -16.03
C LEU A 18 6.38 10.01 -16.13
N GLU A 19 6.86 10.82 -17.06
CA GLU A 19 6.30 12.14 -17.34
C GLU A 19 5.02 12.02 -18.17
N LEU A 20 3.96 12.70 -17.75
CA LEU A 20 2.63 12.61 -18.36
C LEU A 20 2.44 13.68 -19.45
N THR A 21 3.37 13.73 -20.41
CA THR A 21 3.47 14.79 -21.43
C THR A 21 2.19 15.04 -22.23
N HIS A 22 1.42 13.99 -22.54
CA HIS A 22 0.15 14.14 -23.27
C HIS A 22 -0.93 14.82 -22.42
N ILE A 23 -0.97 14.59 -21.11
CA ILE A 23 -1.92 15.23 -20.20
C ILE A 23 -1.54 16.69 -20.03
N GLU A 24 -0.25 16.97 -19.82
CA GLU A 24 0.30 18.33 -19.71
C GLU A 24 -0.07 19.18 -20.93
N GLN A 25 0.15 18.66 -22.14
CA GLN A 25 -0.16 19.37 -23.39
C GLN A 25 -1.67 19.56 -23.58
N LYS A 26 -2.47 18.53 -23.32
CA LYS A 26 -3.93 18.56 -23.51
C LYS A 26 -4.60 19.57 -22.57
N ASP A 27 -4.18 19.58 -21.31
CA ASP A 27 -4.76 20.44 -20.28
C ASP A 27 -4.01 21.78 -20.15
N LYS A 28 -2.97 22.00 -20.98
CA LYS A 28 -2.12 23.19 -21.01
C LYS A 28 -1.53 23.51 -19.64
N LEU A 29 -1.04 22.48 -18.97
CA LEU A 29 -0.45 22.62 -17.65
C LEU A 29 0.87 23.38 -17.75
N GLU A 30 1.08 24.33 -16.84
CA GLU A 30 2.35 25.05 -16.69
C GLU A 30 3.33 24.31 -15.76
N ALA A 31 2.91 23.14 -15.25
CA ALA A 31 3.70 22.29 -14.37
C ALA A 31 3.94 20.92 -15.00
N ARG A 32 5.11 20.35 -14.69
CA ARG A 32 5.46 18.96 -15.03
C ARG A 32 4.76 18.00 -14.07
N VAL A 33 4.16 16.94 -14.59
CA VAL A 33 3.48 15.90 -13.83
C VAL A 33 4.20 14.57 -14.03
N LEU A 34 4.77 14.05 -12.96
CA LEU A 34 5.48 12.78 -12.93
C LEU A 34 4.68 11.74 -12.15
N ALA A 35 4.50 10.55 -12.74
CA ALA A 35 3.88 9.40 -12.10
C ALA A 35 4.94 8.40 -11.63
N LYS A 36 4.97 8.07 -10.34
CA LYS A 36 5.78 6.97 -9.79
C LYS A 36 5.06 5.64 -10.02
N ILE A 37 5.56 4.82 -10.92
CA ILE A 37 4.83 3.66 -11.45
C ILE A 37 4.99 2.45 -10.54
N GLU A 38 4.29 2.45 -9.41
CA GLU A 38 4.34 1.35 -8.43
C GLU A 38 3.73 0.02 -8.92
N SER A 39 3.03 0.03 -10.07
CA SER A 39 2.48 -1.18 -10.70
C SER A 39 3.55 -2.09 -11.32
N VAL A 40 4.79 -1.62 -11.51
CA VAL A 40 5.89 -2.47 -12.03
C VAL A 40 6.62 -3.27 -10.94
N ASN A 41 6.23 -3.12 -9.66
CA ASN A 41 6.72 -4.05 -8.65
C ASN A 41 6.28 -5.50 -9.01
N PRO A 42 7.01 -6.54 -8.60
CA PRO A 42 6.78 -7.93 -9.04
C PRO A 42 5.37 -8.49 -8.79
N GLY A 43 4.74 -8.13 -7.67
CA GLY A 43 3.35 -8.46 -7.31
C GLY A 43 2.32 -7.48 -7.86
N GLY A 44 2.75 -6.48 -8.63
CA GLY A 44 1.91 -5.56 -9.41
C GLY A 44 1.45 -4.32 -8.65
N SER A 45 2.03 -4.00 -7.49
CA SER A 45 1.60 -2.82 -6.73
C SER A 45 2.61 -2.30 -5.70
N VAL A 46 2.33 -1.10 -5.19
CA VAL A 46 3.04 -0.46 -4.05
C VAL A 46 3.09 -1.33 -2.79
N LYS A 47 2.16 -2.28 -2.61
CA LYS A 47 2.06 -3.08 -1.39
C LYS A 47 3.16 -4.12 -1.25
N ASP A 48 3.89 -4.42 -2.32
CA ASP A 48 5.05 -5.32 -2.27
C ASP A 48 6.14 -4.77 -1.34
N ARG A 49 6.35 -3.45 -1.36
CA ARG A 49 7.28 -2.75 -0.47
C ARG A 49 6.93 -2.98 1.00
N VAL A 50 5.66 -2.80 1.32
CA VAL A 50 5.14 -2.88 2.69
C VAL A 50 5.12 -4.34 3.17
N ALA A 51 4.71 -5.27 2.31
CA ALA A 51 4.77 -6.69 2.61
C ALA A 51 6.20 -7.11 2.95
N LYS A 52 7.16 -6.79 2.09
CA LYS A 52 8.58 -7.07 2.33
C LYS A 52 9.08 -6.44 3.63
N ALA A 53 8.80 -5.16 3.85
CA ALA A 53 9.29 -4.43 5.03
C ALA A 53 8.71 -4.95 6.35
N MET A 54 7.41 -5.28 6.39
CA MET A 54 6.79 -5.84 7.60
C MET A 54 7.38 -7.22 7.96
N LEU A 55 7.71 -8.05 6.96
CA LEU A 55 8.37 -9.33 7.20
C LEU A 55 9.84 -9.17 7.59
N ASP A 56 10.58 -8.26 6.92
CA ASP A 56 11.97 -7.92 7.28
C ASP A 56 12.07 -7.44 8.74
N ASP A 57 11.19 -6.54 9.18
CA ASP A 57 11.15 -6.06 10.57
C ASP A 57 10.86 -7.21 11.55
N ALA A 58 9.86 -8.04 11.23
CA ALA A 58 9.46 -9.14 12.08
C ALA A 58 10.56 -10.21 12.22
N GLU A 59 11.27 -10.52 11.14
CA GLU A 59 12.43 -11.42 11.16
C GLU A 59 13.58 -10.83 11.97
N ALA A 60 13.93 -9.56 11.73
CA ALA A 60 15.01 -8.87 12.43
C ALA A 60 14.77 -8.80 13.95
N ARG A 61 13.51 -8.68 14.37
CA ARG A 61 13.09 -8.67 15.78
C ARG A 61 12.85 -10.06 16.35
N GLY A 62 12.99 -11.12 15.55
CA GLY A 62 12.75 -12.51 15.96
C GLY A 62 11.28 -12.86 16.22
N LEU A 63 10.34 -12.02 15.78
CA LEU A 63 8.89 -12.26 15.86
C LEU A 63 8.43 -13.25 14.78
N LEU A 64 9.03 -13.20 13.60
CA LEU A 64 8.80 -14.15 12.51
C LEU A 64 9.99 -15.12 12.42
N LYS A 65 9.71 -16.42 12.60
CA LYS A 65 10.72 -17.49 12.64
C LYS A 65 10.49 -18.51 11.52
N PRO A 66 11.51 -19.25 11.06
CA PRO A 66 11.31 -20.32 10.09
C PRO A 66 10.17 -21.26 10.50
N GLY A 67 9.25 -21.54 9.57
CA GLY A 67 8.05 -22.35 9.83
C GLY A 67 6.86 -21.60 10.45
N ALA A 68 6.99 -20.30 10.74
CA ALA A 68 5.87 -19.46 11.17
C ALA A 68 4.78 -19.32 10.10
N VAL A 69 3.58 -18.93 10.53
CA VAL A 69 2.42 -18.72 9.66
C VAL A 69 2.09 -17.23 9.63
N ILE A 70 2.05 -16.63 8.45
CA ILE A 70 1.64 -15.24 8.27
C ILE A 70 0.12 -15.21 8.10
N ILE A 71 -0.57 -14.38 8.86
CA ILE A 71 -2.04 -14.24 8.78
C ILE A 71 -2.36 -12.75 8.62
N GLU A 72 -2.99 -12.35 7.53
CA GLU A 72 -3.41 -10.95 7.34
C GLU A 72 -4.88 -10.86 6.91
N PRO A 73 -5.70 -10.06 7.61
CA PRO A 73 -7.04 -9.74 7.15
C PRO A 73 -6.97 -8.68 6.05
N THR A 74 -7.05 -9.10 4.79
CA THR A 74 -7.01 -8.17 3.66
C THR A 74 -7.65 -8.76 2.42
N SER A 75 -8.36 -7.91 1.68
CA SER A 75 -8.94 -8.23 0.37
C SER A 75 -8.21 -7.59 -0.80
N GLY A 76 -7.15 -6.82 -0.52
CA GLY A 76 -6.48 -5.97 -1.49
C GLY A 76 -5.06 -6.42 -1.80
N ASN A 77 -4.30 -5.46 -2.32
CA ASN A 77 -2.94 -5.70 -2.81
C ASN A 77 -1.95 -6.14 -1.72
N THR A 78 -2.21 -5.83 -0.44
CA THR A 78 -1.37 -6.31 0.67
C THR A 78 -1.38 -7.83 0.76
N GLY A 79 -2.51 -8.48 0.47
CA GLY A 79 -2.59 -9.94 0.46
C GLY A 79 -1.77 -10.56 -0.68
N ILE A 80 -1.76 -9.92 -1.85
CA ILE A 80 -0.93 -10.35 -2.99
C ILE A 80 0.55 -10.18 -2.67
N GLY A 81 0.95 -9.03 -2.13
CA GLY A 81 2.33 -8.77 -1.73
C GLY A 81 2.81 -9.76 -0.66
N LEU A 82 2.03 -10.01 0.38
CA LEU A 82 2.36 -10.98 1.43
C LEU A 82 2.40 -12.41 0.90
N ALA A 83 1.49 -12.80 0.00
CA ALA A 83 1.50 -14.11 -0.63
C ALA A 83 2.79 -14.31 -1.46
N SER A 84 3.15 -13.33 -2.28
CA SER A 84 4.35 -13.36 -3.13
C SER A 84 5.64 -13.41 -2.32
N VAL A 85 5.81 -12.49 -1.36
CA VAL A 85 7.00 -12.42 -0.50
C VAL A 85 7.07 -13.64 0.43
N GLY A 86 5.95 -14.03 1.03
CA GLY A 86 5.87 -15.21 1.90
C GLY A 86 6.26 -16.50 1.16
N ALA A 87 5.76 -16.68 -0.06
CA ALA A 87 6.14 -17.82 -0.91
C ALA A 87 7.64 -17.82 -1.23
N ALA A 88 8.21 -16.67 -1.57
CA ALA A 88 9.64 -16.52 -1.86
C ALA A 88 10.54 -16.87 -0.67
N ARG A 89 10.05 -16.69 0.56
CA ARG A 89 10.76 -17.00 1.81
C ARG A 89 10.38 -18.35 2.43
N GLY A 90 9.44 -19.09 1.84
CA GLY A 90 8.96 -20.37 2.35
C GLY A 90 8.06 -20.27 3.58
N TYR A 91 7.39 -19.13 3.80
CA TYR A 91 6.36 -19.00 4.82
C TYR A 91 5.01 -19.50 4.33
N ARG A 92 4.26 -20.12 5.24
CA ARG A 92 2.83 -20.37 5.04
C ARG A 92 2.07 -19.05 5.21
N VAL A 93 1.25 -18.69 4.23
CA VAL A 93 0.48 -17.44 4.23
C VAL A 93 -1.01 -17.76 4.21
N ILE A 94 -1.76 -17.20 5.17
CA ILE A 94 -3.21 -17.27 5.26
C ILE A 94 -3.76 -15.85 5.08
N ILE A 95 -4.55 -15.64 4.04
CA ILE A 95 -5.28 -14.39 3.83
C ILE A 95 -6.73 -14.57 4.22
N VAL A 96 -7.20 -13.71 5.11
CA VAL A 96 -8.58 -13.71 5.59
C VAL A 96 -9.34 -12.58 4.90
N MET A 97 -10.45 -12.88 4.23
CA MET A 97 -11.23 -11.88 3.50
C MET A 97 -12.72 -12.20 3.43
N PRO A 98 -13.60 -11.21 3.23
CA PRO A 98 -15.01 -11.46 2.96
C PRO A 98 -15.21 -12.24 1.66
N GLU A 99 -16.21 -13.13 1.62
CA GLU A 99 -16.52 -13.92 0.41
C GLU A 99 -17.02 -13.09 -0.79
N THR A 100 -17.43 -11.84 -0.54
CA THR A 100 -17.87 -10.88 -1.56
C THR A 100 -16.71 -10.33 -2.41
N MET A 101 -15.47 -10.66 -2.07
CA MET A 101 -14.29 -10.21 -2.81
C MET A 101 -14.12 -10.96 -4.13
N SER A 102 -13.55 -10.27 -5.13
CA SER A 102 -13.51 -10.74 -6.52
C SER A 102 -12.82 -12.10 -6.66
N LEU A 103 -13.30 -12.91 -7.61
CA LEU A 103 -12.73 -14.23 -7.88
C LEU A 103 -11.28 -14.12 -8.37
N GLU A 104 -10.99 -13.12 -9.19
CA GLU A 104 -9.68 -12.85 -9.78
C GLU A 104 -8.62 -12.63 -8.70
N ARG A 105 -8.93 -11.86 -7.65
CA ARG A 105 -8.00 -11.63 -6.53
C ARG A 105 -7.74 -12.90 -5.74
N ARG A 106 -8.78 -13.70 -5.51
CA ARG A 106 -8.66 -15.00 -4.82
C ARG A 106 -7.78 -15.96 -5.63
N LEU A 107 -7.97 -16.03 -6.93
CA LEU A 107 -7.15 -16.86 -7.82
C LEU A 107 -5.69 -16.41 -7.83
N LEU A 108 -5.43 -15.10 -7.89
CA LEU A 108 -4.07 -14.57 -7.89
C LEU A 108 -3.31 -14.90 -6.58
N MET A 109 -3.94 -14.70 -5.41
CA MET A 109 -3.31 -15.05 -4.13
C MET A 109 -3.08 -16.57 -4.00
N LYS A 110 -4.04 -17.39 -4.45
CA LYS A 110 -3.86 -18.85 -4.50
C LYS A 110 -2.75 -19.29 -5.45
N ALA A 111 -2.55 -18.58 -6.57
CA ALA A 111 -1.47 -18.88 -7.50
C ALA A 111 -0.08 -18.69 -6.88
N TYR A 112 0.05 -17.77 -5.91
CA TYR A 112 1.25 -17.64 -5.07
C TYR A 112 1.31 -18.67 -3.91
N GLY A 113 0.31 -19.55 -3.77
CA GLY A 113 0.27 -20.57 -2.72
C GLY A 113 -0.35 -20.10 -1.40
N ALA A 114 -0.98 -18.91 -1.35
CA ALA A 114 -1.67 -18.48 -0.15
C ALA A 114 -2.95 -19.29 0.10
N GLU A 115 -3.18 -19.64 1.36
CA GLU A 115 -4.45 -20.18 1.83
C GLU A 115 -5.46 -19.05 2.03
N LEU A 116 -6.70 -19.27 1.61
CA LEU A 116 -7.75 -18.26 1.76
C LEU A 116 -8.79 -18.74 2.76
N VAL A 117 -9.03 -17.94 3.79
CA VAL A 117 -10.14 -18.11 4.73
C VAL A 117 -11.20 -17.07 4.40
N LEU A 118 -12.36 -17.54 3.94
CA LEU A 118 -13.48 -16.66 3.61
C LEU A 118 -14.36 -16.44 4.83
N THR A 119 -14.73 -15.18 5.07
CA THR A 119 -15.69 -14.79 6.10
C THR A 119 -16.99 -14.31 5.49
N GLU A 120 -18.05 -14.30 6.30
CA GLU A 120 -19.37 -13.84 5.92
C GLU A 120 -19.33 -12.42 5.35
N GLY A 121 -19.90 -12.22 4.15
CA GLY A 121 -19.88 -10.93 3.45
C GLY A 121 -20.53 -9.79 4.23
N SER A 122 -21.60 -10.10 4.98
CA SER A 122 -22.38 -9.13 5.79
C SER A 122 -21.55 -8.46 6.89
N LYS A 123 -20.52 -9.15 7.41
CA LYS A 123 -19.61 -8.65 8.44
C LYS A 123 -18.44 -7.84 7.86
N GLY A 124 -18.26 -7.84 6.54
CA GLY A 124 -17.20 -7.11 5.86
C GLY A 124 -15.81 -7.34 6.47
N MET A 125 -14.96 -6.32 6.45
CA MET A 125 -13.59 -6.42 6.94
C MET A 125 -13.48 -6.60 8.45
N SER A 126 -14.45 -6.13 9.25
CA SER A 126 -14.41 -6.36 10.71
C SER A 126 -14.55 -7.84 11.04
N GLY A 127 -15.39 -8.58 10.29
CA GLY A 127 -15.46 -10.04 10.36
C GLY A 127 -14.15 -10.73 9.99
N ALA A 128 -13.49 -10.27 8.92
CA ALA A 128 -12.18 -10.80 8.51
C ALA A 128 -11.09 -10.56 9.57
N ILE A 129 -11.07 -9.38 10.19
CA ILE A 129 -10.14 -9.05 11.29
C ILE A 129 -10.38 -9.95 12.51
N ALA A 130 -11.64 -10.11 12.93
CA ALA A 130 -11.98 -10.99 14.06
C ALA A 130 -11.51 -12.42 13.79
N ARG A 131 -11.78 -12.95 12.59
CA ARG A 131 -11.37 -14.31 12.23
C ARG A 131 -9.85 -14.46 12.11
N ALA A 132 -9.13 -13.45 11.62
CA ALA A 132 -7.67 -13.47 11.59
C ALA A 132 -7.07 -13.53 13.01
N ASN A 133 -7.65 -12.79 13.96
CA ASN A 133 -7.22 -12.81 15.37
C ASN A 133 -7.49 -14.16 16.04
N GLU A 134 -8.65 -14.77 15.78
CA GLU A 134 -8.95 -16.14 16.26
C GLU A 134 -7.91 -17.14 15.74
N LEU A 135 -7.66 -17.14 14.43
CA LEU A 135 -6.67 -18.03 13.81
C LEU A 135 -5.26 -17.81 14.37
N ALA A 136 -4.88 -16.55 14.61
CA ALA A 136 -3.58 -16.23 15.19
C ALA A 136 -3.44 -16.72 16.64
N ALA A 137 -4.54 -16.79 17.39
CA ALA A 137 -4.55 -17.37 18.74
C ALA A 137 -4.51 -18.91 18.72
N GLU A 138 -5.08 -19.54 17.69
CA GLU A 138 -5.13 -21.00 17.53
C GLU A 138 -3.83 -21.59 16.96
N ILE A 139 -3.12 -20.86 16.08
CA ILE A 139 -1.96 -21.35 15.35
C ILE A 139 -0.66 -20.93 16.06
N PRO A 140 0.10 -21.86 16.67
CA PRO A 140 1.36 -21.52 17.31
C PRO A 140 2.36 -20.91 16.32
N GLY A 141 2.98 -19.80 16.72
CA GLY A 141 3.94 -19.10 15.86
C GLY A 141 3.30 -18.31 14.71
N ALA A 142 1.99 -18.08 14.76
CA ALA A 142 1.35 -17.15 13.84
C ALA A 142 1.85 -15.71 14.04
N PHE A 143 1.98 -14.99 12.94
CA PHE A 143 2.34 -13.59 12.90
C PHE A 143 1.30 -12.82 12.09
N VAL A 144 0.76 -11.75 12.67
CA VAL A 144 -0.15 -10.83 11.99
C VAL A 144 0.60 -9.55 11.65
N PRO A 145 0.90 -9.26 10.37
CA PRO A 145 1.65 -8.08 9.98
C PRO A 145 0.98 -6.76 10.39
N GLY A 146 -0.34 -6.64 10.21
CA GLY A 146 -1.12 -5.51 10.72
C GLY A 146 -0.83 -4.18 9.99
N GLN A 147 -1.13 -4.12 8.68
CA GLN A 147 -0.72 -3.00 7.81
C GLN A 147 -1.16 -1.58 8.26
N PHE A 148 -2.22 -1.46 9.05
CA PHE A 148 -2.76 -0.17 9.52
C PHE A 148 -2.09 0.34 10.80
N ASP A 149 -1.35 -0.52 11.49
CA ASP A 149 -0.72 -0.24 12.80
C ASP A 149 0.81 -0.40 12.75
N ASN A 150 1.33 -1.19 11.81
CA ASN A 150 2.74 -1.57 11.78
C ASN A 150 3.64 -0.44 11.28
N PRO A 151 4.58 0.09 12.11
CA PRO A 151 5.46 1.19 11.72
C PRO A 151 6.41 0.84 10.56
N ALA A 152 6.64 -0.45 10.28
CA ALA A 152 7.41 -0.87 9.11
C ALA A 152 6.75 -0.46 7.79
N ASN A 153 5.42 -0.22 7.76
CA ASN A 153 4.72 0.26 6.58
C ASN A 153 5.19 1.67 6.15
N PRO A 154 5.01 2.75 6.94
CA PRO A 154 5.55 4.05 6.58
C PRO A 154 7.07 4.06 6.48
N ALA A 155 7.78 3.31 7.34
CA ALA A 155 9.24 3.24 7.29
C ALA A 155 9.77 2.69 5.95
N ALA A 156 9.05 1.74 5.33
CA ALA A 156 9.39 1.22 3.99
C ALA A 156 9.46 2.36 2.95
N HIS A 157 8.48 3.27 3.00
CA HIS A 157 8.38 4.38 2.07
C HIS A 157 9.40 5.48 2.38
N GLU A 158 9.66 5.75 3.66
CA GLU A 158 10.68 6.70 4.11
C GLU A 158 12.10 6.24 3.72
N ALA A 159 12.35 4.93 3.78
CA ALA A 159 13.65 4.35 3.45
C ALA A 159 13.86 4.08 1.95
N THR A 160 12.80 4.04 1.13
CA THR A 160 12.90 3.68 -0.29
C THR A 160 12.15 4.64 -1.21
N THR A 161 10.82 4.63 -1.20
CA THR A 161 9.99 5.41 -2.13
C THR A 161 10.31 6.91 -2.11
N GLY A 162 10.49 7.50 -0.92
CA GLY A 162 10.87 8.90 -0.75
C GLY A 162 12.25 9.21 -1.33
N PRO A 163 13.32 8.49 -0.94
CA PRO A 163 14.64 8.59 -1.56
C PRO A 163 14.63 8.45 -3.07
N GLU A 164 13.93 7.44 -3.60
CA GLU A 164 13.84 7.21 -5.04
C GLU A 164 13.23 8.42 -5.77
N ILE A 165 12.12 8.99 -5.27
CA ILE A 165 11.51 10.18 -5.87
C ILE A 165 12.47 11.37 -5.81
N TRP A 166 13.16 11.58 -4.68
CA TRP A 166 14.10 12.68 -4.53
C TRP A 166 15.30 12.55 -5.48
N GLU A 167 15.88 11.35 -5.58
CA GLU A 167 17.00 11.06 -6.46
C GLU A 167 16.59 11.18 -7.93
N ASP A 168 15.47 10.58 -8.33
CA ASP A 168 14.99 10.57 -9.72
C ASP A 168 14.56 11.97 -10.22
N THR A 169 14.31 12.91 -9.30
CA THR A 169 13.95 14.31 -9.62
C THR A 169 15.12 15.28 -9.41
N ASP A 170 16.33 14.79 -9.11
CA ASP A 170 17.47 15.62 -8.74
C ASP A 170 17.15 16.63 -7.61
N GLY A 171 16.28 16.25 -6.69
CA GLY A 171 15.81 17.10 -5.58
C GLY A 171 14.85 18.23 -5.98
N GLN A 172 14.31 18.21 -7.20
CA GLN A 172 13.41 19.26 -7.74
C GLN A 172 11.93 18.93 -7.62
N VAL A 173 11.55 17.95 -6.80
CA VAL A 173 10.13 17.70 -6.48
C VAL A 173 9.57 18.84 -5.63
N ASP A 174 8.59 19.58 -6.17
CA ASP A 174 7.93 20.66 -5.44
C ASP A 174 6.67 20.19 -4.68
N ILE A 175 5.94 19.24 -5.28
CA ILE A 175 4.65 18.75 -4.77
C ILE A 175 4.61 17.22 -4.90
N PHE A 176 4.24 16.55 -3.82
CA PHE A 176 3.95 15.11 -3.80
C PHE A 176 2.46 14.87 -3.51
N VAL A 177 1.80 14.14 -4.41
CA VAL A 177 0.36 13.82 -4.29
C VAL A 177 0.19 12.31 -4.13
N ALA A 178 -0.56 11.87 -3.13
CA ALA A 178 -0.81 10.45 -2.91
C ALA A 178 -2.21 10.15 -2.36
N GLY A 179 -2.86 9.13 -2.94
CA GLY A 179 -4.07 8.56 -2.38
C GLY A 179 -3.82 7.85 -1.05
N ILE A 180 -4.73 8.03 -0.09
CA ILE A 180 -4.60 7.51 1.27
C ILE A 180 -5.47 6.26 1.47
N GLY A 181 -4.80 5.11 1.57
CA GLY A 181 -5.36 3.86 2.08
C GLY A 181 -4.95 3.62 3.53
N THR A 182 -3.83 2.94 3.75
CA THR A 182 -3.21 2.82 5.08
C THR A 182 -2.54 4.10 5.55
N GLY A 183 -2.19 5.01 4.63
CA GLY A 183 -1.42 6.23 4.94
C GLY A 183 0.08 6.04 4.99
N GLY A 184 0.61 4.82 4.85
CA GLY A 184 2.05 4.56 4.91
C GLY A 184 2.84 5.29 3.82
N THR A 185 2.34 5.31 2.58
CA THR A 185 3.03 5.97 1.46
C THR A 185 3.16 7.47 1.66
N ILE A 186 2.05 8.17 1.94
CA ILE A 186 2.09 9.62 2.15
C ILE A 186 2.90 10.00 3.39
N THR A 187 2.82 9.19 4.45
CA THR A 187 3.58 9.41 5.70
C THR A 187 5.08 9.27 5.46
N GLY A 188 5.53 8.13 4.92
CA GLY A 188 6.95 7.86 4.75
C GLY A 188 7.59 8.78 3.70
N VAL A 189 6.94 8.95 2.55
CA VAL A 189 7.43 9.87 1.50
C VAL A 189 7.42 11.31 2.00
N GLY A 190 6.31 11.76 2.61
CA GLY A 190 6.19 13.13 3.11
C GLY A 190 7.24 13.47 4.17
N ARG A 191 7.48 12.58 5.14
CA ARG A 191 8.54 12.75 6.16
C ARG A 191 9.91 12.87 5.52
N TYR A 192 10.23 11.97 4.60
CA TYR A 192 11.52 11.99 3.90
C TYR A 192 11.69 13.29 3.09
N LEU A 193 10.73 13.64 2.22
CA LEU A 193 10.83 14.81 1.36
C LEU A 193 10.91 16.11 2.18
N LYS A 194 10.07 16.27 3.21
CA LYS A 194 10.12 17.47 4.07
C LYS A 194 11.42 17.54 4.90
N SER A 195 12.05 16.40 5.23
CA SER A 195 13.38 16.40 5.85
C SER A 195 14.49 16.89 4.91
N LYS A 196 14.31 16.76 3.59
CA LYS A 196 15.24 17.25 2.56
C LYS A 196 14.97 18.70 2.19
N ASN A 197 13.70 19.03 1.98
CA ASN A 197 13.24 20.37 1.68
C ASN A 197 11.87 20.61 2.34
N PRO A 198 11.82 21.37 3.45
CA PRO A 198 10.56 21.69 4.14
C PRO A 198 9.53 22.41 3.28
N ALA A 199 9.93 23.02 2.15
CA ALA A 199 9.04 23.70 1.23
C ALA A 199 8.23 22.75 0.33
N VAL A 200 8.60 21.46 0.26
CA VAL A 200 7.84 20.46 -0.51
C VAL A 200 6.42 20.39 0.04
N ARG A 201 5.43 20.57 -0.84
CA ARG A 201 4.02 20.40 -0.49
C ARG A 201 3.63 18.93 -0.62
N VAL A 202 2.90 18.42 0.36
CA VAL A 202 2.39 17.05 0.39
C VAL A 202 0.87 17.11 0.40
N VAL A 203 0.24 16.47 -0.59
CA VAL A 203 -1.22 16.50 -0.78
C VAL A 203 -1.78 15.09 -0.68
N GLY A 204 -2.69 14.90 0.26
CA GLY A 204 -3.48 13.68 0.39
C GLY A 204 -4.66 13.67 -0.56
N VAL A 205 -5.05 12.48 -1.01
CA VAL A 205 -6.30 12.27 -1.76
C VAL A 205 -7.14 11.20 -1.06
N GLU A 206 -8.43 11.47 -0.88
CA GLU A 206 -9.41 10.54 -0.32
C GLU A 206 -10.71 10.50 -1.16
N PRO A 207 -11.54 9.45 -1.04
CA PRO A 207 -12.82 9.40 -1.73
C PRO A 207 -13.80 10.46 -1.19
N ALA A 208 -14.44 11.21 -2.08
CA ALA A 208 -15.37 12.28 -1.70
C ALA A 208 -16.57 11.78 -0.86
N THR A 209 -17.07 10.59 -1.15
CA THR A 209 -18.19 9.99 -0.42
C THR A 209 -17.79 9.32 0.90
N SER A 210 -16.49 9.28 1.24
CA SER A 210 -15.93 8.73 2.47
C SER A 210 -14.79 9.60 3.01
N ALA A 211 -15.02 10.93 3.02
CA ALA A 211 -14.01 11.94 3.29
C ALA A 211 -13.71 12.12 4.80
N VAL A 212 -13.33 11.03 5.46
CA VAL A 212 -13.08 10.98 6.91
C VAL A 212 -11.92 11.89 7.32
N LEU A 213 -10.88 12.02 6.49
CA LEU A 213 -9.72 12.86 6.78
C LEU A 213 -10.05 14.35 6.68
N SER A 214 -11.08 14.70 5.91
CA SER A 214 -11.68 16.03 5.83
C SER A 214 -12.77 16.27 6.89
N GLY A 215 -12.97 15.36 7.85
CA GLY A 215 -13.96 15.48 8.91
C GLY A 215 -15.38 15.02 8.54
N GLY A 216 -15.56 14.39 7.37
CA GLY A 216 -16.81 13.77 6.94
C GLY A 216 -17.09 12.42 7.62
N ALA A 217 -18.28 11.89 7.39
CA ALA A 217 -18.63 10.54 7.82
C ALA A 217 -18.04 9.48 6.86
N PRO A 218 -17.71 8.27 7.34
CA PRO A 218 -17.37 7.16 6.46
C PRO A 218 -18.55 6.81 5.56
N GLY A 219 -18.26 6.47 4.31
CA GLY A 219 -19.28 6.11 3.33
C GLY A 219 -18.78 5.11 2.30
N ARG A 220 -19.70 4.64 1.46
CA ARG A 220 -19.39 3.70 0.38
C ARG A 220 -18.81 4.45 -0.82
N HIS A 221 -17.74 3.88 -1.39
CA HIS A 221 -17.09 4.35 -2.61
C HIS A 221 -16.49 3.16 -3.36
N ASP A 222 -16.19 3.34 -4.64
CA ASP A 222 -15.64 2.30 -5.50
C ASP A 222 -14.14 2.50 -5.81
N LEU A 223 -13.50 3.52 -5.22
CA LEU A 223 -12.04 3.75 -5.26
C LEU A 223 -11.24 2.75 -4.42
N GLN A 224 -11.10 1.54 -4.94
CA GLN A 224 -10.44 0.43 -4.26
C GLN A 224 -8.99 0.75 -3.89
N GLY A 225 -8.63 0.49 -2.63
CA GLY A 225 -7.29 0.70 -2.08
C GLY A 225 -7.11 2.01 -1.32
N LEU A 226 -8.10 2.91 -1.37
CA LEU A 226 -8.17 4.17 -0.62
C LEU A 226 -9.32 4.14 0.39
N GLY A 227 -9.42 5.17 1.24
CA GLY A 227 -10.64 5.45 2.01
C GLY A 227 -11.06 4.35 2.98
N ALA A 228 -10.22 4.02 3.95
CA ALA A 228 -10.48 2.91 4.89
C ALA A 228 -11.73 3.10 5.78
N GLY A 229 -12.37 4.28 5.77
CA GLY A 229 -13.53 4.61 6.62
C GLY A 229 -13.16 4.92 8.08
N PHE A 230 -11.86 5.04 8.38
CA PHE A 230 -11.30 5.47 9.65
C PHE A 230 -9.90 6.07 9.41
N VAL A 231 -9.33 6.73 10.41
CA VAL A 231 -7.95 7.25 10.36
C VAL A 231 -6.97 6.13 10.79
N PRO A 232 -6.13 5.60 9.89
CA PRO A 232 -5.15 4.56 10.25
C PRO A 232 -4.11 5.07 11.26
N LYS A 233 -3.61 4.20 12.15
CA LYS A 233 -2.61 4.63 13.15
C LYS A 233 -1.25 4.97 12.54
N VAL A 234 -0.89 4.36 11.41
CA VAL A 234 0.35 4.66 10.69
C VAL A 234 0.30 5.93 9.85
N LEU A 235 -0.87 6.56 9.69
CA LEU A 235 -1.00 7.83 8.99
C LEU A 235 -0.58 8.98 9.92
N ASP A 236 0.42 9.74 9.49
CA ASP A 236 0.79 11.01 10.12
C ASP A 236 0.03 12.15 9.46
N THR A 237 -1.02 12.66 10.11
CA THR A 237 -1.83 13.73 9.55
C THR A 237 -1.15 15.10 9.56
N ALA A 238 -0.04 15.25 10.29
CA ALA A 238 0.73 16.49 10.30
C ALA A 238 1.70 16.61 9.11
N VAL A 239 1.89 15.52 8.34
CA VAL A 239 2.85 15.48 7.23
C VAL A 239 2.31 16.11 5.95
N TYR A 240 0.99 16.11 5.74
CA TYR A 240 0.37 16.65 4.53
C TYR A 240 -0.16 18.06 4.77
N ASP A 241 0.00 18.92 3.77
CA ASP A 241 -0.40 20.32 3.81
C ASP A 241 -1.85 20.51 3.35
N GLU A 242 -2.39 19.54 2.60
CA GLU A 242 -3.72 19.59 2.01
C GLU A 242 -4.30 18.18 1.85
N ILE A 243 -5.62 18.05 1.95
CA ILE A 243 -6.37 16.82 1.68
C ILE A 243 -7.47 17.14 0.65
N LEU A 244 -7.52 16.37 -0.43
CA LEU A 244 -8.46 16.56 -1.53
C LEU A 244 -9.43 15.39 -1.62
N PRO A 245 -10.74 15.62 -1.38
CA PRO A 245 -11.78 14.66 -1.69
C PRO A 245 -11.97 14.57 -3.22
N VAL A 246 -11.99 13.36 -3.78
CA VAL A 246 -12.18 13.11 -5.22
C VAL A 246 -13.35 12.16 -5.45
N ALA A 247 -14.23 12.47 -6.40
CA ALA A 247 -15.37 11.62 -6.73
C ALA A 247 -14.96 10.39 -7.55
N ASP A 248 -15.74 9.32 -7.45
CA ASP A 248 -15.47 8.06 -8.13
C ASP A 248 -15.41 8.25 -9.66
N GLU A 249 -16.34 9.01 -10.22
CA GLU A 249 -16.43 9.29 -11.65
C GLU A 249 -15.21 10.08 -12.17
N GLU A 250 -14.70 11.03 -11.38
CA GLU A 250 -13.54 11.84 -11.71
C GLU A 250 -12.27 10.97 -11.74
N ALA A 251 -12.07 10.15 -10.71
CA ALA A 251 -10.95 9.22 -10.65
C ALA A 251 -10.98 8.20 -11.79
N TYR A 252 -12.15 7.65 -12.13
CA TYR A 252 -12.28 6.74 -13.28
C TYR A 252 -12.07 7.44 -14.63
N ALA A 253 -12.54 8.68 -14.77
CA ALA A 253 -12.26 9.47 -15.97
C ALA A 253 -10.76 9.75 -16.12
N ALA A 254 -10.07 10.12 -15.04
CA ALA A 254 -8.62 10.29 -15.03
C ALA A 254 -7.89 8.97 -15.35
N GLY A 255 -8.31 7.85 -14.75
CA GLY A 255 -7.73 6.54 -15.02
C GLY A 255 -7.84 6.10 -16.48
N ARG A 256 -8.92 6.44 -17.18
CA ARG A 256 -9.07 6.17 -18.64
C ARG A 256 -8.25 7.09 -19.53
N ARG A 257 -7.77 8.22 -19.00
CA ARG A 257 -6.94 9.19 -19.74
C ARG A 257 -5.44 8.84 -19.69
N LEU A 258 -5.02 8.10 -18.67
CA LEU A 258 -3.65 7.57 -18.51
C LEU A 258 -3.40 6.44 -19.51
#